data_AF-A0A3B0W3K1-F1
#
_entry.id   AF-A0A3B0W3K1-F1
#
_cell.length_a   1.000
_cell.length_b   1.000
_cell.length_c   1.000
_cell.angle_alpha   90.00
_cell.angle_beta   90.00
_cell.angle_gamma   90.00
#
_symmetry.space_group_name_H-M   'P 1'
#
loop_
_entity.id
_entity.type
_entity.pdbx_description
1 polymer ?
#
loop_
_entity_poly.entity_id
_entity_poly.type
_entity_poly.pdbx_seq_one_letter_code
_entity_poly.pdbx_strand_id
1 'polypeptide(L)'
;GKAAVEYAIKGHNSVMPAIKRVSNNPYKWKITMAPLKKVANVEKMMPKTFISKDGFGITKKCRTYLEPLIRGEDYPAYNKNGLPKYVQLKKVMVKKKCPDFKVK
;
A
#
# COMPACT_ATOMS: atom_id res chain seq x y z
N GLY A 1 8.70 2.60 -2.82
CA GLY A 1 8.95 2.42 -1.37
C GLY A 1 10.33 1.81 -1.14
N LYS A 2 10.88 1.92 0.09
CA LYS A 2 12.25 1.49 0.44
C LYS A 2 12.60 0.08 -0.05
N ALA A 3 11.78 -0.92 0.28
CA ALA A 3 12.04 -2.31 -0.10
C ALA A 3 12.06 -2.56 -1.63
N ALA A 4 11.31 -1.78 -2.43
CA ALA A 4 11.35 -1.90 -3.88
C ALA A 4 12.73 -1.51 -4.44
N VAL A 5 13.32 -0.44 -3.90
CA VAL A 5 14.67 0.01 -4.27
C VAL A 5 15.71 -1.01 -3.82
N GLU A 6 15.61 -1.52 -2.59
CA GLU A 6 16.52 -2.58 -2.09
C GLU A 6 16.46 -3.85 -2.95
N TYR A 7 15.28 -4.26 -3.41
CA TYR A 7 15.13 -5.41 -4.30
C TYR A 7 15.74 -5.17 -5.68
N ALA A 8 15.51 -3.98 -6.26
CA ALA A 8 16.10 -3.62 -7.54
C ALA A 8 17.64 -3.59 -7.49
N ILE A 9 18.21 -3.01 -6.43
CA ILE A 9 19.67 -2.98 -6.22
C ILE A 9 20.24 -4.39 -6.07
N LYS A 10 19.51 -5.31 -5.43
CA LYS A 10 19.90 -6.72 -5.30
C LYS A 10 19.70 -7.54 -6.59
N GLY A 11 19.34 -6.89 -7.71
CA GLY A 11 19.18 -7.54 -9.01
C GLY A 11 17.84 -8.25 -9.20
N HIS A 12 16.87 -8.07 -8.30
CA HIS A 12 15.54 -8.61 -8.50
C HIS A 12 14.74 -7.75 -9.49
N ASN A 13 14.11 -8.40 -10.46
CA ASN A 13 13.26 -7.78 -11.47
C ASN A 13 11.85 -8.42 -11.46
N SER A 14 10.85 -7.70 -11.98
CA SER A 14 9.48 -8.17 -12.16
C SER A 14 8.82 -8.68 -10.87
N VAL A 15 9.10 -8.00 -9.76
CA VAL A 15 8.58 -8.31 -8.43
C VAL A 15 7.94 -7.08 -7.77
N MET A 16 6.98 -7.34 -6.89
CA MET A 16 6.32 -6.34 -6.06
C MET A 16 6.62 -6.64 -4.58
N PRO A 17 7.04 -5.66 -3.75
CA PRO A 17 7.05 -5.82 -2.31
C PRO A 17 5.61 -5.85 -1.77
N ALA A 18 5.30 -6.87 -0.96
CA ALA A 18 4.00 -7.13 -0.38
C ALA A 18 4.08 -7.21 1.15
N ILE A 19 3.06 -6.70 1.84
CA ILE A 19 2.90 -6.82 3.29
C ILE A 19 2.33 -8.20 3.61
N LYS A 20 3.10 -9.01 4.34
CA LYS A 20 2.67 -10.33 4.84
C LYS A 20 2.46 -10.27 6.34
N ARG A 21 1.22 -10.54 6.78
CA ARG A 21 0.92 -10.75 8.22
C ARG A 21 1.62 -12.02 8.71
N VAL A 22 2.31 -11.92 9.83
CA VAL A 22 3.07 -13.02 10.47
C VAL A 22 2.41 -13.48 11.77
N SER A 23 1.78 -12.57 12.51
CA SER A 23 1.06 -12.88 13.74
C SER A 23 -0.15 -11.96 13.91
N ASN A 24 -1.20 -12.45 14.58
CA ASN A 24 -2.40 -11.69 14.91
C ASN A 24 -2.33 -11.08 16.32
N ASN A 25 -1.78 -11.81 17.30
CA ASN A 25 -1.64 -11.33 18.68
C ASN A 25 -0.30 -11.80 19.29
N PRO A 26 0.71 -10.92 19.40
CA PRO A 26 0.71 -9.52 18.95
C PRO A 26 0.66 -9.42 17.43
N TYR A 27 0.06 -8.34 16.90
CA TYR A 27 0.01 -8.12 15.46
C TYR A 27 1.43 -7.83 14.92
N LYS A 28 1.89 -8.66 13.98
CA LYS A 28 3.20 -8.51 13.33
C LYS A 28 3.07 -8.70 11.83
N TRP A 29 3.83 -7.93 11.06
CA TRP A 29 3.91 -8.05 9.62
C TRP A 29 5.36 -7.90 9.15
N LYS A 30 5.63 -8.35 7.93
CA LYS A 30 6.93 -8.18 7.26
C LYS A 30 6.73 -7.89 5.78
N ILE A 31 7.73 -7.28 5.15
CA ILE A 31 7.77 -7.17 3.69
C ILE A 31 8.24 -8.49 3.10
N THR A 32 7.57 -8.92 2.04
CA THR A 32 7.91 -10.12 1.26
C THR A 32 7.89 -9.79 -0.22
N MET A 33 8.58 -10.58 -1.01
CA MET A 33 8.63 -10.40 -2.46
C MET A 33 7.55 -11.25 -3.13
N ALA A 34 6.70 -10.63 -3.95
CA ALA A 34 5.67 -11.30 -4.75
C ALA A 34 5.98 -11.16 -6.25
N PRO A 35 6.07 -12.26 -7.02
CA PRO A 35 6.26 -12.19 -8.48
C PRO A 35 5.06 -11.55 -9.17
N LEU A 36 5.30 -10.62 -10.10
CA LEU A 36 4.21 -9.91 -10.81
C LEU A 36 3.28 -10.86 -11.58
N LYS A 37 3.80 -11.96 -12.14
CA LYS A 37 2.99 -12.99 -12.82
C LYS A 37 1.89 -13.58 -11.93
N LYS A 38 2.07 -13.59 -10.60
CA LYS A 38 1.09 -14.11 -9.64
C LYS A 38 0.07 -13.05 -9.18
N VAL A 39 0.29 -11.78 -9.53
CA VAL A 39 -0.49 -10.63 -9.02
C VAL A 39 -1.29 -9.94 -10.13
N ALA A 40 -0.75 -9.88 -11.35
CA ALA A 40 -1.27 -9.01 -12.42
C ALA A 40 -2.76 -9.19 -12.75
N ASN A 41 -3.30 -10.40 -12.62
CA ASN A 41 -4.70 -10.72 -12.95
C ASN A 41 -5.49 -11.28 -11.76
N VAL A 42 -5.07 -10.99 -10.53
CA VAL A 42 -5.71 -11.53 -9.32
C VAL A 42 -6.04 -10.41 -8.36
N GLU A 43 -7.31 -10.36 -7.95
CA GLU A 43 -7.79 -9.41 -6.96
C GLU A 43 -8.06 -10.08 -5.62
N LYS A 44 -7.92 -9.31 -4.54
CA LYS A 44 -8.31 -9.73 -3.21
C LYS A 44 -9.77 -9.36 -2.95
N MET A 45 -10.69 -10.26 -3.28
CA MET A 45 -12.11 -10.06 -3.01
C MET A 45 -12.41 -10.04 -1.49
N MET A 46 -13.45 -9.29 -1.12
CA MET A 46 -13.97 -9.29 0.25
C MET A 46 -14.53 -10.68 0.59
N PRO A 47 -14.00 -11.39 1.60
CA PRO A 47 -14.52 -12.71 1.95
C PRO A 47 -15.97 -12.62 2.43
N LYS A 48 -16.87 -13.48 1.93
CA LYS A 48 -18.28 -13.52 2.40
C LYS A 48 -18.38 -13.67 3.92
N THR A 49 -17.44 -14.39 4.54
CA THR A 49 -17.36 -14.56 6.00
C THR A 49 -17.07 -13.27 6.77
N PHE A 50 -16.74 -12.17 6.10
CA PHE A 50 -16.54 -10.87 6.73
C PHE A 50 -17.84 -10.09 6.88
N ILE A 51 -18.91 -10.49 6.20
CA ILE A 51 -20.21 -9.82 6.18
C ILE A 51 -21.16 -10.58 7.11
N SER A 52 -21.95 -9.87 7.91
CA SER A 52 -22.99 -10.46 8.77
C SER A 52 -24.08 -11.15 7.95
N LYS A 53 -24.87 -12.02 8.59
CA LYS A 53 -25.92 -12.80 7.91
C LYS A 53 -27.00 -11.93 7.25
N ASP A 54 -27.30 -10.77 7.85
CA ASP A 54 -28.25 -9.78 7.33
C ASP A 54 -27.66 -8.89 6.21
N GLY A 55 -26.35 -8.97 5.96
CA GLY A 55 -25.67 -8.17 4.93
C GLY A 55 -25.29 -6.74 5.33
N PHE A 56 -25.68 -6.27 6.52
CA PHE A 56 -25.56 -4.85 6.91
C PHE A 56 -24.41 -4.55 7.87
N GLY A 57 -23.59 -5.54 8.23
CA GLY A 57 -22.53 -5.39 9.22
C GLY A 57 -21.30 -6.25 8.94
N ILE A 58 -20.30 -6.06 9.80
CA ILE A 58 -19.05 -6.84 9.76
C ILE A 58 -19.04 -7.95 10.81
N THR A 59 -18.44 -9.09 10.48
CA THR A 59 -18.26 -10.17 11.46
C THR A 59 -17.03 -9.94 12.35
N LYS A 60 -16.91 -10.73 13.43
CA LYS A 60 -15.70 -10.78 14.26
C LYS A 60 -14.44 -11.08 13.45
N LYS A 61 -14.52 -11.96 12.43
CA LYS A 61 -13.40 -12.28 11.54
C LYS A 61 -12.92 -11.04 10.76
N CYS A 62 -13.87 -10.24 10.26
CA CYS A 62 -13.58 -8.97 9.60
C CYS A 62 -12.90 -7.99 10.56
N ARG A 63 -13.45 -7.82 11.77
CA ARG A 63 -12.86 -6.95 12.80
C ARG A 63 -11.43 -7.35 13.14
N THR A 64 -11.17 -8.63 13.39
CA THR A 64 -9.80 -9.15 13.62
C THR A 64 -8.86 -8.90 12.45
N TYR A 65 -9.38 -8.84 11.23
CA TYR A 65 -8.57 -8.51 10.05
C TYR A 65 -8.28 -7.02 9.94
N LEU A 66 -9.28 -6.14 10.10
CA LEU A 66 -9.18 -4.70 9.84
C LEU A 66 -8.64 -3.89 11.00
N GLU A 67 -8.99 -4.23 12.24
CA GLU A 67 -8.67 -3.44 13.43
C GLU A 67 -7.16 -3.18 13.62
N PRO A 68 -6.25 -4.15 13.40
CA PRO A 68 -4.82 -3.88 13.50
C PRO A 68 -4.27 -2.96 12.40
N LEU A 69 -5.00 -2.78 11.29
CA LEU A 69 -4.55 -1.99 10.13
C LEU A 69 -4.72 -0.48 10.35
N ILE A 70 -5.61 -0.09 11.25
CA ILE A 70 -5.90 1.31 11.59
C ILE A 70 -5.24 1.74 12.90
N ARG A 71 -4.40 0.88 13.49
CA ARG A 71 -3.79 1.15 14.79
C ARG A 71 -2.62 2.11 14.65
N GLY A 72 -2.61 3.12 15.50
CA GLY A 72 -1.57 4.14 15.57
C GLY A 72 -2.03 5.45 14.93
N GLU A 73 -1.50 6.54 15.46
CA GLU A 73 -1.77 7.90 15.00
C GLU A 73 -0.45 8.50 14.50
N ASP A 74 -0.48 9.07 13.30
CA ASP A 74 0.68 9.73 12.69
C ASP A 74 0.24 11.11 12.20
N TYR A 75 0.27 12.08 13.12
CA TYR A 75 -0.16 13.45 12.84
C TYR A 75 0.91 14.20 12.03
N PRO A 76 0.51 15.02 11.04
CA PRO A 76 1.46 15.85 10.31
C PRO A 76 2.05 16.94 11.22
N ALA A 77 3.21 17.48 10.86
CA ALA A 77 3.70 18.70 11.50
C ALA A 77 2.74 19.87 11.22
N TYR A 78 2.49 20.71 12.23
CA TYR A 78 1.62 21.89 12.11
C TYR A 78 2.44 23.16 11.94
N ASN A 79 1.91 24.12 11.18
CA ASN A 79 2.49 25.45 11.04
C ASN A 79 2.10 26.36 12.22
N LYS A 80 2.66 27.57 12.25
CA LYS A 80 2.39 28.57 13.31
C LYS A 80 0.91 28.98 13.41
N ASN A 81 0.11 28.76 12.37
CA ASN A 81 -1.30 29.11 12.30
C ASN A 81 -2.21 27.92 12.64
N GLY A 82 -1.66 26.82 13.16
CA GLY A 82 -2.42 25.63 13.54
C GLY A 82 -2.90 24.77 12.35
N LEU A 83 -2.34 24.95 11.15
CA LEU A 83 -2.70 24.16 9.96
C LEU A 83 -1.64 23.09 9.65
N PRO A 84 -2.03 21.90 9.13
CA PRO A 84 -1.09 20.88 8.66
C PRO A 84 -0.13 21.41 7.59
N LYS A 85 1.17 21.15 7.79
CA LYS A 85 2.24 21.55 6.88
C LYS A 85 2.42 20.50 5.77
N TYR A 86 1.62 20.59 4.72
CA TYR A 86 1.80 19.76 3.52
C TYR A 86 2.92 20.26 2.62
N VAL A 87 3.61 19.35 1.93
CA VAL A 87 4.71 19.68 1.02
C VAL A 87 4.20 19.99 -0.39
N GLN A 88 4.75 21.03 -1.01
CA GLN A 88 4.59 21.31 -2.44
C GLN A 88 5.91 21.02 -3.17
N LEU A 89 5.84 20.14 -4.16
CA LEU A 89 7.01 19.77 -4.97
C LEU A 89 7.25 20.81 -6.07
N LYS A 90 8.52 21.14 -6.35
CA LYS A 90 8.89 22.07 -7.43
C LYS A 90 8.54 21.58 -8.83
N LYS A 91 8.37 20.25 -9.02
CA LYS A 91 8.03 19.60 -10.30
C LYS A 91 8.88 20.11 -11.49
N VAL A 92 10.19 20.28 -11.28
CA VAL A 92 11.12 20.75 -12.33
C VAL A 92 11.18 19.72 -13.45
N MET A 93 10.86 20.16 -14.68
CA MET A 93 10.81 19.29 -15.85
C MET A 93 12.21 18.95 -16.37
N VAL A 94 12.39 17.71 -16.81
CA VAL A 94 13.61 17.27 -17.50
C VAL A 94 13.54 17.61 -18.99
N LYS A 95 14.71 17.84 -19.61
CA LYS A 95 14.79 18.07 -21.07
C LYS A 95 14.28 16.84 -21.82
N LYS A 96 13.43 17.05 -22.83
CA LYS A 96 12.94 15.98 -23.72
C LYS A 96 14.10 15.36 -24.50
N LYS A 97 14.10 14.02 -24.62
CA LYS A 97 15.06 13.24 -25.43
C LYS A 97 14.39 12.44 -26.56
N CYS A 98 13.07 12.39 -26.58
CA CYS A 98 12.28 11.63 -27.56
C CYS A 98 11.27 12.56 -28.26
N PRO A 99 10.85 12.25 -29.50
CA PRO A 99 9.75 12.93 -30.18
C PRO A 99 8.42 12.81 -29.41
N ASP A 100 7.45 13.65 -29.78
CA ASP A 100 6.11 13.59 -29.17
C ASP A 100 5.39 12.28 -29.51
N PHE A 101 4.84 11.64 -28.48
CA PHE A 101 4.06 10.41 -28.62
C PHE A 101 2.63 10.74 -29.09
N LYS A 102 2.25 10.25 -30.28
CA LYS A 102 0.88 10.36 -30.82
C LYS A 102 0.15 9.04 -30.61
N VAL A 103 -0.96 9.07 -29.87
CA VAL A 103 -1.89 7.93 -29.80
C VAL A 103 -2.69 7.90 -31.11
N LYS A 104 -2.79 6.73 -31.75
CA LYS A 104 -3.65 6.53 -32.92
C LYS A 104 -5.10 6.33 -32.49
#